data_AF-A0A850A352-F1
#
_entry.id   AF-A0A850A352-F1
#
_cell.length_a   1.000
_cell.length_b   1.000
_cell.length_c   1.000
_cell.angle_alpha   90.00
_cell.angle_beta   90.00
_cell.angle_gamma   90.00
#
_symmetry.space_group_name_H-M   'P 1'
#
loop_
_entity.id
_entity.type
_entity.pdbx_description
1 polymer ?
#
loop_
_entity_poly.entity_id
_entity_poly.type
_entity_poly.pdbx_seq_one_letter_code
_entity_poly.pdbx_strand_id
1 'polypeptide(L)'
;MTMIDAIRAALAAICQEFNDTRLHLCQVTVEPAGEGGFVLSGALLDAATAASLYTALAAHFPGVLFETAGVRILRARQAPRMAVAANLTSLHAAPSFLAEQLSQLLNGALLEVLDQQDRWAFVRQEDGYLGWTYHPYLTAAPVAPATHLVIEPVAPLH
;
A
#
# COMPACT_ATOMS: atom_id res chain seq x y z
N MET A 1 -30.05 12.64 7.15
CA MET A 1 -28.89 12.00 6.50
C MET A 1 -28.77 12.60 5.13
N THR A 2 -27.69 13.34 4.87
CA THR A 2 -27.48 14.01 3.58
C THR A 2 -26.98 13.01 2.54
N MET A 3 -27.04 13.35 1.25
CA MET A 3 -26.52 12.47 0.19
C MET A 3 -25.02 12.17 0.38
N ILE A 4 -24.24 13.18 0.80
CA ILE A 4 -22.82 13.01 1.11
C ILE A 4 -22.58 12.02 2.25
N ASP A 5 -23.43 12.02 3.30
CA ASP A 5 -23.32 11.06 4.40
C ASP A 5 -23.59 9.62 3.94
N ALA A 6 -24.56 9.43 3.04
CA ALA A 6 -24.87 8.12 2.48
C ALA A 6 -23.71 7.58 1.62
N ILE A 7 -23.10 8.45 0.80
CA ILE A 7 -21.94 8.08 -0.02
C ILE A 7 -20.73 7.75 0.87
N ARG A 8 -20.47 8.55 1.91
CA ARG A 8 -19.39 8.27 2.88
C ARG A 8 -19.59 6.93 3.58
N ALA A 9 -20.81 6.61 3.98
CA ALA A 9 -21.14 5.32 4.61
C ALA A 9 -20.92 4.15 3.63
N ALA A 10 -21.35 4.29 2.38
CA ALA A 10 -21.14 3.28 1.35
C ALA A 10 -19.66 3.08 1.02
N LEU A 11 -18.88 4.15 0.89
CA LEU A 11 -17.42 4.08 0.70
C LEU A 11 -16.75 3.33 1.84
N ALA A 12 -17.11 3.64 3.09
CA ALA A 12 -16.58 2.94 4.24
C ALA A 12 -16.92 1.45 4.20
N ALA A 13 -18.16 1.08 3.85
CA ALA A 13 -18.57 -0.31 3.72
C ALA A 13 -17.84 -1.07 2.60
N ILE A 14 -17.65 -0.44 1.43
CA ILE A 14 -16.92 -1.06 0.32
C ILE A 14 -15.44 -1.23 0.68
N CYS A 15 -14.81 -0.21 1.27
CA CYS A 15 -13.41 -0.35 1.72
C CYS A 15 -13.24 -1.37 2.86
N GLN A 16 -14.29 -1.73 3.61
CA GLN A 16 -14.22 -2.81 4.61
C GLN A 16 -13.96 -4.18 3.99
N GLU A 17 -14.31 -4.42 2.72
CA GLU A 17 -13.95 -5.64 2.00
C GLU A 17 -12.42 -5.77 1.82
N PHE A 18 -11.70 -4.65 1.95
CA PHE A 18 -10.25 -4.52 1.83
C PHE A 18 -9.59 -4.20 3.18
N ASN A 19 -10.12 -4.73 4.28
CA ASN A 19 -9.70 -4.36 5.64
C ASN A 19 -8.29 -4.84 6.03
N ASP A 20 -7.75 -5.90 5.40
CA ASP A 20 -6.39 -6.35 5.68
C ASP A 20 -5.40 -5.38 5.03
N THR A 21 -5.01 -4.37 5.79
CA THR A 21 -4.09 -3.29 5.39
C THR A 21 -2.71 -3.80 5.00
N ARG A 22 -2.38 -5.04 5.35
CA ARG A 22 -1.14 -5.69 4.96
C ARG A 22 -1.21 -6.19 3.53
N LEU A 23 -2.38 -6.37 2.93
CA LEU A 23 -2.54 -6.86 1.56
C LEU A 23 -3.26 -5.87 0.64
N HIS A 24 -3.99 -4.91 1.23
CA HIS A 24 -4.80 -3.96 0.50
C HIS A 24 -4.58 -2.53 0.98
N LEU A 25 -4.84 -1.58 0.08
CA LEU A 25 -4.93 -0.16 0.41
C LEU A 25 -6.20 0.41 -0.22
N CYS A 26 -7.15 0.82 0.63
CA CYS A 26 -8.38 1.51 0.25
C CYS A 26 -8.55 2.74 1.13
N GLN A 27 -7.97 3.86 0.70
CA GLN A 27 -8.04 5.14 1.42
C GLN A 27 -8.65 6.19 0.49
N VAL A 28 -9.97 6.18 0.38
CA VAL A 28 -10.70 7.12 -0.47
C VAL A 28 -11.69 7.92 0.36
N THR A 29 -11.68 9.23 0.15
CA THR A 29 -12.63 10.17 0.72
C THR A 29 -13.46 10.80 -0.39
N VAL A 30 -14.60 11.39 0.00
CA VAL A 30 -15.50 12.08 -0.90
C VAL A 30 -15.84 13.46 -0.37
N GLU A 31 -15.79 14.42 -1.28
CA GLU A 31 -16.21 15.80 -1.05
C GLU A 31 -17.21 16.24 -2.14
N PRO A 32 -18.18 17.10 -1.81
CA PRO A 32 -19.14 17.61 -2.80
C PRO A 32 -18.44 18.51 -3.83
N ALA A 33 -18.81 18.35 -5.10
CA ALA A 33 -18.30 19.09 -6.23
C ALA A 33 -19.44 19.86 -6.90
N GLY A 34 -19.56 21.17 -6.63
CA GLY A 34 -20.53 22.06 -7.31
C GLY A 34 -21.97 21.50 -7.38
N GLU A 35 -22.68 21.77 -8.49
CA GLU A 35 -24.04 21.28 -8.70
C GLU A 35 -24.08 19.75 -8.91
N GLY A 36 -24.26 19.00 -7.81
CA GLY A 36 -24.65 17.59 -7.81
C GLY A 36 -23.54 16.57 -8.11
N GLY A 37 -22.31 17.02 -8.32
CA GLY A 37 -21.14 16.16 -8.47
C GLY A 37 -20.46 15.84 -7.14
N PHE A 38 -19.63 14.81 -7.13
CA PHE A 38 -18.79 14.46 -6.00
C PHE A 38 -17.37 14.17 -6.48
N VAL A 39 -16.36 14.69 -5.79
CA VAL A 39 -14.96 14.37 -6.06
C VAL A 39 -14.50 13.28 -5.10
N LEU A 40 -13.95 12.21 -5.66
CA LEU A 40 -13.23 11.18 -4.92
C LEU A 40 -11.74 11.52 -4.89
N SER A 41 -11.13 11.42 -3.71
CA SER A 41 -9.70 11.69 -3.52
C SER A 41 -9.07 10.67 -2.60
N GLY A 42 -7.78 10.40 -2.78
CA GLY A 42 -7.01 9.51 -1.91
C GLY A 42 -6.14 8.52 -2.67
N ALA A 43 -5.99 7.31 -2.13
CA ALA A 43 -5.13 6.28 -2.68
C ALA A 43 -5.77 4.89 -2.65
N LEU A 44 -5.57 4.15 -3.74
CA LEU A 44 -5.91 2.74 -3.88
C LEU A 44 -4.66 1.95 -4.26
N LEU A 45 -4.62 0.68 -3.86
CA LEU A 45 -3.48 -0.19 -4.15
C LEU A 45 -3.26 -0.33 -5.66
N ASP A 46 -4.24 -0.85 -6.38
CA ASP A 46 -4.11 -1.19 -7.79
C ASP A 46 -5.41 -0.96 -8.58
N ALA A 47 -5.33 -1.18 -9.89
CA ALA A 47 -6.46 -1.00 -10.81
C ALA A 47 -7.62 -1.99 -10.54
N ALA A 48 -7.35 -3.16 -9.96
CA ALA A 48 -8.40 -4.12 -9.63
C ALA A 48 -9.21 -3.63 -8.42
N THR A 49 -8.54 -3.13 -7.37
CA THR A 49 -9.23 -2.48 -6.24
C THR A 49 -10.07 -1.30 -6.72
N ALA A 50 -9.54 -0.48 -7.62
CA ALA A 50 -10.28 0.66 -8.20
C ALA A 50 -11.51 0.23 -8.99
N ALA A 51 -11.39 -0.77 -9.86
CA ALA A 51 -12.52 -1.29 -10.63
C ALA A 51 -13.64 -1.82 -9.72
N SER A 52 -13.29 -2.58 -8.67
CA SER A 52 -14.26 -3.07 -7.68
C SER A 52 -14.96 -1.93 -6.95
N LEU A 53 -14.20 -0.93 -6.47
CA LEU A 53 -14.75 0.25 -5.79
C LEU A 53 -15.73 1.02 -6.67
N TYR A 54 -15.33 1.36 -7.90
CA TYR A 54 -16.16 2.16 -8.80
C TYR A 54 -17.41 1.41 -9.26
N THR A 55 -17.30 0.10 -9.49
CA THR A 55 -18.45 -0.74 -9.83
C THR A 55 -19.46 -0.78 -8.68
N ALA A 56 -18.99 -0.97 -7.45
CA ALA A 56 -19.85 -0.98 -6.27
C ALA A 56 -20.52 0.39 -6.04
N LEU A 57 -19.78 1.50 -6.18
CA LEU A 57 -20.35 2.84 -6.04
C LEU A 57 -21.42 3.16 -7.08
N ALA A 58 -21.15 2.82 -8.35
CA ALA A 58 -22.11 3.03 -9.44
C ALA A 58 -23.40 2.22 -9.23
N ALA A 59 -23.30 1.02 -8.64
CA ALA A 59 -24.45 0.19 -8.29
C ALA A 59 -25.28 0.78 -7.13
N HIS A 60 -24.64 1.37 -6.13
CA HIS A 60 -25.32 1.97 -4.98
C HIS A 60 -25.96 3.33 -5.29
N PHE A 61 -25.36 4.12 -6.19
CA PHE A 61 -25.80 5.47 -6.53
C PHE A 61 -25.98 5.67 -8.03
N PRO A 62 -27.00 5.04 -8.64
CA PRO A 62 -27.27 5.21 -10.07
C PRO A 62 -27.59 6.67 -10.38
N GLY A 63 -26.87 7.26 -11.35
CA GLY A 63 -27.07 8.64 -11.80
C GLY A 63 -26.23 9.70 -11.07
N VAL A 64 -25.44 9.32 -10.06
CA VAL A 64 -24.46 10.22 -9.44
C VAL A 64 -23.15 10.16 -10.21
N LEU A 65 -22.59 11.33 -10.56
CA LEU A 65 -21.28 11.43 -11.20
C LEU A 65 -20.19 11.61 -10.15
N PHE A 66 -19.21 10.71 -10.17
CA PHE A 66 -18.03 10.77 -9.33
C PHE A 66 -16.81 11.18 -10.17
N GLU A 67 -16.20 12.30 -9.83
CA GLU A 67 -14.91 12.71 -10.38
C GLU A 67 -13.80 11.94 -9.65
N THR A 68 -13.06 11.09 -10.37
CA THR A 68 -12.06 10.19 -9.79
C THR A 68 -10.63 10.66 -9.97
N ALA A 69 -10.41 11.84 -10.56
CA ALA A 69 -9.08 12.37 -10.88
C ALA A 69 -8.18 12.55 -9.64
N GLY A 70 -8.78 12.75 -8.45
CA GLY A 70 -8.08 12.83 -7.18
C GLY A 70 -7.67 11.48 -6.57
N VAL A 71 -8.08 10.35 -7.15
CA VAL A 71 -7.74 9.01 -6.65
C VAL A 71 -6.45 8.52 -7.30
N ARG A 72 -5.41 8.31 -6.50
CA ARG A 72 -4.13 7.76 -6.95
C ARG A 72 -4.15 6.23 -6.89
N ILE A 73 -3.69 5.59 -7.96
CA ILE A 73 -3.40 4.15 -7.96
C ILE A 73 -1.92 3.96 -7.70
N LEU A 74 -1.54 3.46 -6.53
CA LEU A 74 -0.14 3.44 -6.10
C LEU A 74 0.70 2.40 -6.86
N ARG A 75 0.14 1.22 -7.12
CA ARG A 75 0.83 0.16 -7.86
C ARG A 75 0.71 0.40 -9.35
N ALA A 76 1.62 1.21 -9.89
CA ALA A 76 1.80 1.34 -11.33
C ALA A 76 2.33 0.04 -11.96
N ARG A 77 2.09 -0.13 -13.26
CA ARG A 77 2.59 -1.29 -14.04
C ARG A 77 4.11 -1.48 -13.95
N GLN A 78 4.84 -0.41 -13.63
CA GLN A 78 6.30 -0.39 -13.49
C GLN A 78 6.71 0.34 -12.21
N ALA A 79 6.16 -0.06 -11.06
CA ALA A 79 6.62 0.45 -9.78
C ALA A 79 8.14 0.21 -9.62
N PRO A 80 8.93 1.22 -9.20
CA PRO A 80 10.36 1.07 -8.98
C PRO A 80 10.63 -0.08 -8.02
N ARG A 81 11.63 -0.89 -8.34
CA ARG A 81 12.08 -1.95 -7.45
C ARG A 81 13.38 -1.55 -6.77
N MET A 82 13.44 -1.73 -5.46
CA MET A 82 14.62 -1.47 -4.66
C MET A 82 14.89 -2.65 -3.75
N ALA A 83 16.15 -2.91 -3.49
CA ALA A 83 16.58 -3.95 -2.57
C ALA A 83 16.94 -3.37 -1.20
N VAL A 84 16.80 -4.18 -0.17
CA VAL A 84 17.30 -3.85 1.17
C VAL A 84 18.83 -3.90 1.19
N ALA A 85 19.47 -2.77 1.47
CA ALA A 85 20.93 -2.64 1.58
C ALA A 85 21.45 -2.82 3.00
N ALA A 86 20.60 -2.65 4.02
CA ALA A 86 20.95 -2.97 5.41
C ALA A 86 20.98 -4.50 5.64
N ASN A 87 21.65 -4.95 6.71
CA ASN A 87 21.64 -6.38 7.09
C ASN A 87 20.22 -6.85 7.43
N LEU A 88 19.49 -6.01 8.17
CA LEU A 88 18.12 -6.22 8.61
C LEU A 88 17.47 -4.85 8.76
N THR A 89 16.24 -4.70 8.28
CA THR A 89 15.39 -3.53 8.55
C THR A 89 13.97 -3.98 8.89
N SER A 90 13.17 -3.06 9.41
CA SER A 90 11.79 -3.31 9.82
C SER A 90 10.79 -2.86 8.74
N LEU A 91 9.64 -3.52 8.73
CA LEU A 91 8.43 -3.09 8.02
C LEU A 91 7.38 -2.69 9.05
N HIS A 92 6.78 -1.51 8.90
CA HIS A 92 5.89 -0.89 9.88
C HIS A 92 4.51 -0.57 9.30
N ALA A 93 3.50 -0.49 10.17
CA ALA A 93 2.13 -0.12 9.79
C ALA A 93 1.98 1.34 9.35
N ALA A 94 2.89 2.23 9.78
CA ALA A 94 2.91 3.65 9.45
C ALA A 94 4.36 4.14 9.31
N PRO A 95 4.62 5.32 8.70
CA PRO A 95 5.97 5.84 8.47
C PRO A 95 6.60 6.41 9.75
N SER A 96 6.78 5.56 10.76
CA SER A 96 7.35 5.89 12.06
C SER A 96 7.94 4.65 12.72
N PHE A 97 9.09 4.80 13.38
CA PHE A 97 9.68 3.74 14.19
C PHE A 97 8.84 3.40 15.44
N LEU A 98 7.91 4.28 15.83
CA LEU A 98 6.98 4.05 16.92
C LEU A 98 5.71 3.31 16.48
N ALA A 99 5.51 3.13 15.18
CA ALA A 99 4.40 2.35 14.67
C ALA A 99 4.66 0.86 14.86
N GLU A 100 3.58 0.08 14.93
CA GLU A 100 3.65 -1.39 14.98
C GLU A 100 4.58 -1.92 13.89
N GLN A 101 5.50 -2.80 14.28
CA GLN A 101 6.34 -3.53 13.36
C GLN A 101 5.57 -4.75 12.87
N LEU A 102 5.26 -4.77 11.57
CA LEU A 102 4.53 -5.85 10.91
C LEU A 102 5.43 -7.05 10.60
N SER A 103 6.68 -6.78 10.18
CA SER A 103 7.65 -7.80 9.78
C SER A 103 9.08 -7.26 9.79
N GLN A 104 10.03 -8.10 9.42
CA GLN A 104 11.43 -7.74 9.18
C GLN A 104 11.84 -8.11 7.77
N LEU A 105 12.75 -7.32 7.20
CA LEU A 105 13.26 -7.44 5.85
C LEU A 105 14.76 -7.71 5.89
N LEU A 106 15.16 -8.81 5.29
CA LEU A 106 16.57 -9.23 5.21
C LEU A 106 17.28 -8.47 4.09
N ASN A 107 18.61 -8.38 4.21
CA ASN A 107 19.47 -7.90 3.14
C ASN A 107 19.14 -8.57 1.80
N GLY A 108 19.08 -7.78 0.74
CA GLY A 108 18.82 -8.25 -0.62
C GLY A 108 17.34 -8.52 -0.94
N ALA A 109 16.43 -8.46 0.05
CA ALA A 109 14.99 -8.57 -0.22
C ALA A 109 14.55 -7.49 -1.21
N LEU A 110 13.87 -7.90 -2.28
CA LEU A 110 13.41 -7.02 -3.34
C LEU A 110 12.00 -6.50 -3.02
N LEU A 111 11.81 -5.19 -3.17
CA LEU A 111 10.58 -4.49 -2.80
C LEU A 111 10.09 -3.66 -3.98
N GLU A 112 8.79 -3.69 -4.24
CA GLU A 112 8.12 -2.71 -5.11
C GLU A 112 7.84 -1.45 -4.27
N VAL A 113 8.42 -0.31 -4.65
CA VAL A 113 8.19 0.97 -3.98
C VAL A 113 6.93 1.62 -4.56
N LEU A 114 5.90 1.77 -3.73
CA LEU A 114 4.56 2.21 -4.13
C LEU A 114 4.32 3.71 -3.85
N ASP A 115 4.87 4.22 -2.75
CA ASP A 115 4.80 5.65 -2.41
C ASP A 115 5.99 6.02 -1.50
N GLN A 116 6.22 7.31 -1.31
CA GLN A 116 7.25 7.81 -0.39
C GLN A 116 6.72 8.97 0.44
N GLN A 117 7.08 8.96 1.73
CA GLN A 117 6.80 10.04 2.66
C GLN A 117 8.05 10.31 3.50
N ASP A 118 8.62 11.50 3.36
CA ASP A 118 9.88 11.89 3.99
C ASP A 118 11.01 10.87 3.74
N ARG A 119 11.41 10.12 4.77
CA ARG A 119 12.44 9.08 4.71
C ARG A 119 11.85 7.67 4.76
N TRP A 120 10.56 7.53 4.48
CA TRP A 120 9.85 6.26 4.48
C TRP A 120 9.36 5.92 3.09
N ALA A 121 9.49 4.66 2.73
CA ALA A 121 8.93 4.10 1.51
C ALA A 121 7.76 3.20 1.91
N PHE A 122 6.59 3.44 1.31
CA PHE A 122 5.50 2.46 1.32
C PHE A 122 5.80 1.43 0.25
N VAL A 123 5.94 0.17 0.65
CA VAL A 123 6.46 -0.90 -0.20
C VAL A 123 5.50 -2.09 -0.25
N ARG A 124 5.62 -2.87 -1.31
CA ARG A 124 5.04 -4.20 -1.44
C ARG A 124 6.14 -5.25 -1.59
N GLN A 125 6.11 -6.24 -0.71
CA GLN A 125 6.98 -7.42 -0.76
C GLN A 125 6.54 -8.38 -1.89
N GLU A 126 7.40 -9.34 -2.24
CA GLU A 126 7.08 -10.35 -3.27
C GLU A 126 5.87 -11.21 -2.90
N ASP A 127 5.71 -11.53 -1.62
CA ASP A 127 4.55 -12.25 -1.06
C ASP A 127 3.25 -11.41 -1.04
N GLY A 128 3.35 -10.12 -1.38
CA GLY A 128 2.24 -9.19 -1.44
C GLY A 128 2.05 -8.34 -0.19
N TYR A 129 2.84 -8.54 0.87
CA TYR A 129 2.71 -7.73 2.07
C TYR A 129 3.08 -6.27 1.86
N LEU A 130 2.28 -5.39 2.42
CA LEU A 130 2.37 -3.95 2.37
C LEU A 130 2.87 -3.41 3.71
N GLY A 131 3.65 -2.33 3.65
CA GLY A 131 4.02 -1.57 4.83
C GLY A 131 5.04 -0.49 4.54
N TRP A 132 5.47 0.18 5.60
CA TRP A 132 6.44 1.27 5.56
C TRP A 132 7.81 0.80 6.00
N THR A 133 8.84 1.07 5.23
CA THR A 133 10.23 0.83 5.64
C THR A 133 11.07 2.08 5.45
N TYR A 134 12.19 2.16 6.16
CA TYR A 134 13.07 3.31 6.14
C TYR A 134 13.83 3.37 4.80
N HIS A 135 13.45 4.33 3.95
CA HIS A 135 13.95 4.47 2.58
C HIS A 135 15.49 4.55 2.47
N PRO A 136 16.22 5.22 3.39
CA PRO A 136 17.69 5.24 3.33
C PRO A 136 18.39 3.88 3.49
N TYR A 137 17.68 2.82 3.87
CA TYR A 137 18.20 1.45 3.89
C TYR A 137 17.91 0.68 2.60
N LEU A 138 17.32 1.32 1.59
CA LEU A 138 17.05 0.74 0.30
C LEU A 138 18.08 1.20 -0.74
N THR A 139 18.29 0.37 -1.76
CA THR A 139 19.15 0.70 -2.90
C THR A 139 18.50 0.28 -4.21
N ALA A 140 18.69 1.10 -5.25
CA ALA A 140 18.38 0.74 -6.63
C ALA A 140 19.55 -0.01 -7.32
N ALA A 141 20.70 -0.12 -6.65
CA ALA A 141 21.85 -0.84 -7.17
C ALA A 141 21.58 -2.35 -7.20
N PRO A 142 22.23 -3.10 -8.11
CA PRO A 142 22.16 -4.55 -8.12
C PRO A 142 22.56 -5.14 -6.77
N VAL A 143 21.76 -6.08 -6.27
CA VAL A 143 22.10 -6.85 -5.07
C VAL A 143 23.27 -7.76 -5.39
N ALA A 144 24.28 -7.80 -4.51
CA ALA A 144 25.38 -8.72 -4.66
C ALA A 144 24.85 -10.18 -4.59
N PRO A 145 25.33 -11.09 -5.45
CA PRO A 145 24.88 -12.48 -5.42
C PRO A 145 25.24 -13.12 -4.09
N ALA A 146 24.38 -14.01 -3.59
CA ALA A 146 24.68 -14.83 -2.42
C ALA A 146 25.94 -15.67 -2.70
N THR A 147 26.96 -15.52 -1.86
CA THR A 147 28.25 -16.20 -2.01
C THR A 147 28.37 -17.47 -1.16
N HIS A 148 27.45 -17.69 -0.23
CA HIS A 148 27.46 -18.79 0.72
C HIS A 148 26.09 -19.44 0.80
N LEU A 149 26.06 -20.78 0.85
CA LEU A 149 24.86 -21.57 1.12
C LEU A 149 25.03 -22.20 2.51
N VAL A 150 24.11 -21.92 3.43
CA VAL A 150 24.09 -22.56 4.75
C VAL A 150 23.18 -23.79 4.67
N ILE A 151 23.75 -24.97 4.83
CA ILE A 151 23.04 -26.25 4.66
C ILE A 151 22.58 -26.89 5.98
N GLU A 152 23.28 -26.64 7.10
CA GLU A 152 22.89 -27.11 8.42
C GLU A 152 23.23 -26.08 9.51
N PRO A 153 22.28 -25.73 10.40
CA PRO A 153 22.59 -24.99 11.61
C PRO A 153 23.30 -25.92 12.61
N VAL A 154 24.61 -25.75 12.80
CA VAL A 154 25.36 -26.45 13.86
C VAL A 154 25.29 -25.61 15.14
N ALA A 155 24.54 -26.08 16.12
CA ALA A 155 24.59 -25.56 17.48
C ALA A 155 25.56 -26.42 18.32
N PRO A 156 26.72 -25.89 18.75
CA PRO A 156 27.56 -26.63 19.69
C PRO A 156 26.83 -26.74 21.03
N LEU A 157 26.56 -27.97 21.46
CA LEU A 157 26.10 -28.25 22.83
C LEU A 157 27.29 -28.00 23.78
N HIS A 158 27.12 -27.08 24.72
CA HIS A 158 27.97 -26.91 25.89
C HIS A 158 27.20 -27.35 27.14
#